data_AF-A0A6V7XQ00-F1
#
_entry.id   AF-A0A6V7XQ00-F1
#
_cell.length_a   1.000
_cell.length_b   1.000
_cell.length_c   1.000
_cell.angle_alpha   90.00
_cell.angle_beta   90.00
_cell.angle_gamma   90.00
#
_symmetry.space_group_name_H-M   'P 1'
#
loop_
_entity.id
_entity.type
_entity.pdbx_description
1 polymer ?
#
loop_
_entity_poly.entity_id
_entity_poly.type
_entity_poly.pdbx_seq_one_letter_code
_entity_poly.pdbx_strand_id
1 'polypeptide(L)' 'MGISQDNWHKRRKTGGKRNPIHKKRKHELGRPSANTKIGPKRIHLVRCRGGNIKHRALRLDTGNFAWASEG' A
#
# COMPACT_ATOMS: atom_id res chain seq x y z
N MET A 1 8.72 12.77 2.45
CA MET A 1 7.36 12.70 3.06
C MET A 1 6.37 12.74 1.90
N GLY A 2 5.53 11.71 1.72
CA GLY A 2 4.71 11.53 0.50
C GLY A 2 3.21 11.43 0.80
N ILE A 3 2.55 10.46 0.16
CA ILE A 3 1.17 10.05 0.47
C ILE A 3 1.12 9.66 1.96
N SER A 4 0.04 10.04 2.65
CA SER A 4 -0.14 9.83 4.09
C SER A 4 -1.41 9.04 4.36
N GLN A 5 -1.40 8.24 5.41
CA GLN A 5 -2.55 7.45 5.89
C GLN A 5 -3.22 8.08 7.12
N ASP A 6 -2.83 9.31 7.49
CA ASP A 6 -3.39 10.02 8.64
C ASP A 6 -4.83 10.50 8.39
N ASN A 7 -5.54 10.83 9.47
CA ASN A 7 -6.91 11.33 9.41
C ASN A 7 -7.02 12.82 9.76
N TRP A 8 -5.90 13.50 10.01
CA TRP A 8 -5.89 14.91 10.43
C TRP A 8 -6.20 15.85 9.27
N HIS A 9 -5.83 15.46 8.06
CA HIS A 9 -6.18 16.20 6.84
C HIS A 9 -7.67 16.08 6.44
N LYS A 10 -8.46 15.22 7.10
CA LYS A 10 -9.90 15.02 6.82
C LYS A 10 -10.80 15.82 7.78
N ARG A 11 -12.07 15.98 7.43
CA ARG A 11 -13.09 16.65 8.27
C ARG A 11 -13.53 15.76 9.45
N ARG A 12 -14.11 16.37 10.48
CA ARG A 12 -14.80 15.68 11.59
C ARG A 12 -16.14 15.10 11.11
N LYS A 13 -16.74 14.21 11.91
CA LYS A 13 -18.10 13.69 11.66
C LYS A 13 -19.15 14.80 11.54
N THR A 14 -18.98 15.88 12.31
CA THR A 14 -19.81 17.09 12.25
C THR A 14 -19.53 18.00 11.05
N GLY A 15 -18.59 17.65 10.16
CA GLY A 15 -18.21 18.47 9.00
C GLY A 15 -17.18 19.57 9.28
N GLY A 16 -16.87 19.85 10.55
CA GLY A 16 -15.86 20.85 10.93
C GLY A 16 -14.44 20.51 10.45
N LYS A 17 -13.68 21.52 10.03
CA LYS A 17 -12.28 21.39 9.61
C LYS A 17 -11.39 21.06 10.82
N ARG A 18 -10.47 20.11 10.67
CA ARG A 18 -9.45 19.80 11.68
C ARG A 18 -8.21 20.66 11.42
N ASN A 19 -7.64 21.25 12.47
CA ASN A 19 -6.35 21.91 12.37
C ASN A 19 -5.24 20.85 12.53
N PRO A 20 -4.27 20.72 11.60
CA PRO A 20 -3.17 19.78 11.74
C PRO A 20 -2.29 20.14 12.95
N ILE A 21 -2.12 19.18 13.86
CA ILE A 21 -1.33 19.36 15.10
C ILE A 21 0.18 19.13 14.90
N HIS A 22 0.57 18.43 13.84
CA HIS A 22 1.95 18.09 13.55
C HIS A 22 2.19 17.92 12.05
N LYS A 23 3.47 17.91 11.65
CA LYS A 23 3.89 17.51 10.30
C LYS A 23 3.68 16.00 10.09
N LYS A 24 3.57 15.54 8.84
CA LYS A 24 3.38 14.12 8.51
C LYS A 24 4.48 13.24 9.14
N ARG A 25 4.12 12.06 9.66
CA ARG A 25 5.07 11.16 10.32
C ARG A 25 5.43 9.94 9.46
N LYS A 26 6.63 9.38 9.68
CA LYS A 26 7.15 8.24 8.92
C LYS A 26 6.29 6.97 9.10
N HIS A 27 5.63 6.82 10.25
CA HIS A 27 4.76 5.67 10.52
C HIS A 27 3.39 5.75 9.82
N GLU A 28 2.99 6.94 9.33
CA GLU A 28 1.75 7.17 8.58
C GLU A 28 2.00 7.12 7.05
N LEU A 29 3.19 6.69 6.62
CA LEU A 29 3.62 6.75 5.23
C LEU A 29 2.81 5.80 4.33
N GLY A 30 2.09 6.36 3.37
CA GLY A 30 1.55 5.66 2.22
C GLY A 30 2.59 5.46 1.11
N ARG A 31 2.32 4.53 0.19
CA ARG A 31 3.15 4.27 -1.00
C ARG A 31 2.26 4.26 -2.24
N PRO A 32 2.80 4.61 -3.43
CA PRO A 32 2.08 4.42 -4.69
C PRO A 32 1.64 2.96 -4.86
N SER A 33 0.47 2.77 -5.48
CA SER A 33 -0.06 1.45 -5.84
C SER A 33 0.88 0.74 -6.82
N ALA A 34 0.79 -0.60 -6.86
CA ALA A 34 1.61 -1.42 -7.75
C ALA A 34 1.07 -1.46 -9.19
N ASN A 35 -0.25 -1.33 -9.36
CA ASN A 35 -0.95 -1.41 -10.65
C ASN A 35 -0.48 -2.60 -11.51
N THR A 36 -0.37 -3.78 -10.90
CA THR A 36 0.18 -5.01 -11.49
C THR A 36 -0.52 -5.37 -12.81
N LYS A 37 0.26 -5.75 -13.83
CA LYS A 37 -0.22 -6.12 -15.17
C LYS A 37 0.17 -7.56 -15.54
N ILE A 38 -0.50 -8.12 -16.55
CA ILE A 38 -0.09 -9.40 -17.12
C ILE A 38 1.16 -9.19 -17.96
N GLY A 39 2.16 -10.06 -17.83
CA GLY A 39 3.40 -10.00 -18.60
C GLY A 39 4.57 -10.67 -17.88
N PRO A 40 5.79 -10.61 -18.44
CA PRO A 40 6.94 -11.32 -17.90
C PRO A 40 7.22 -10.92 -16.46
N LYS A 41 7.49 -11.92 -15.61
CA LYS A 41 7.65 -11.77 -14.16
C LYS A 41 8.61 -10.63 -13.80
N ARG A 42 8.07 -9.62 -13.11
CA ARG A 42 8.83 -8.48 -12.57
C ARG A 42 8.34 -8.13 -11.18
N ILE A 43 9.22 -8.31 -10.18
CA ILE A 43 8.92 -8.08 -8.76
C ILE A 43 9.94 -7.09 -8.20
N HIS A 44 9.48 -6.08 -7.46
CA HIS A 44 10.31 -5.13 -6.75
C HIS A 44 10.29 -5.40 -5.24
N LEU A 45 11.46 -5.40 -4.61
CA LEU A 45 11.58 -5.54 -3.16
C LEU A 45 11.40 -4.19 -2.48
N VAL A 46 10.47 -4.11 -1.53
CA VAL A 46 10.18 -2.88 -0.79
C VAL A 46 10.45 -3.06 0.69
N ARG A 47 11.52 -2.44 1.21
CA ARG A 47 11.80 -2.39 2.65
C ARG A 47 10.70 -1.65 3.40
N CYS A 48 10.16 -2.28 4.43
CA CYS A 48 9.03 -1.80 5.23
C CYS A 48 9.43 -1.59 6.70
N ARG A 49 8.46 -1.15 7.53
CA ARG A 49 8.65 -0.98 8.98
C ARG A 49 9.00 -2.34 9.60
N GLY A 50 9.87 -2.31 10.62
CA GLY A 50 10.35 -3.51 11.30
C GLY A 50 11.43 -4.28 10.54
N GLY A 51 11.97 -3.74 9.44
CA GLY A 51 13.01 -4.41 8.65
C GLY A 51 12.50 -5.41 7.61
N ASN A 52 11.20 -5.73 7.64
CA ASN A 52 10.57 -6.65 6.70
C ASN A 52 10.64 -6.17 5.25
N ILE A 53 10.66 -7.11 4.31
CA ILE A 53 10.62 -6.85 2.87
C ILE A 53 9.25 -7.29 2.34
N LYS A 54 8.54 -6.39 1.68
CA LYS A 54 7.33 -6.72 0.93
C LYS A 54 7.68 -6.87 -0.55
N HIS A 55 7.29 -7.98 -1.15
CA HIS A 55 7.46 -8.25 -2.58
C HIS A 55 6.31 -7.62 -3.35
N ARG A 56 6.63 -6.63 -4.19
CA ARG A 56 5.64 -5.91 -5.00
C ARG A 56 5.71 -6.38 -6.44
N ALA A 57 4.72 -7.16 -6.87
CA ALA A 57 4.57 -7.55 -8.26
C ALA A 57 4.18 -6.35 -9.14
N LEU A 58 4.94 -6.11 -10.21
CA LEU A 58 4.58 -5.14 -11.26
C LEU A 58 4.03 -5.86 -12.50
N ARG A 59 4.59 -7.04 -12.81
CA ARG A 59 4.10 -7.92 -13.87
C ARG A 59 4.20 -9.39 -13.45
N LEU A 60 3.19 -10.18 -13.78
CA LEU A 60 3.15 -11.64 -13.59
C LEU A 60 2.38 -12.28 -14.77
N ASP A 61 2.83 -13.44 -15.22
CA ASP A 61 2.27 -14.23 -16.30
C ASP A 61 1.71 -15.58 -15.81
N THR A 62 2.22 -16.06 -14.69
CA THR A 62 1.89 -17.34 -14.07
C THR A 62 1.38 -17.15 -12.64
N GLY A 63 0.59 -18.11 -12.15
CA GLY A 63 0.07 -18.16 -10.79
C GLY A 63 -0.19 -19.59 -10.36
N ASN A 64 -0.22 -19.84 -9.04
CA ASN A 64 -0.65 -21.12 -8.50
C ASN A 64 -2.17 -21.08 -8.31
N PHE A 65 -2.90 -21.89 -9.07
CA PHE A 65 -4.37 -21.97 -9.03
C PHE A 65 -4.76 -23.35 -8.53
N ALA A 66 -5.77 -23.41 -7.65
CA ALA A 66 -6.29 -24.66 -7.10
C ALA A 66 -7.79 -24.77 -7.37
N TRP A 67 -8.26 -25.96 -7.74
CA TRP A 67 -9.68 -26.25 -7.96
C TRP A 67 -10.26 -26.94 -6.72
N ALA A 68 -10.79 -26.14 -5.80
CA ALA A 68 -11.18 -26.59 -4.46
C ALA A 68 -12.38 -27.56 -4.40
N SER A 69 -13.11 -27.79 -5.48
CA SER A 69 -14.21 -28.77 -5.49
C SER A 69 -13.78 -30.18 -5.88
N GLU A 70 -12.59 -30.33 -6.47
CA GLU A 70 -12.01 -31.63 -6.85
C GLU A 70 -10.70 -31.91 -6.10
N GLY A 71 -10.39 -31.14 -5.05
CA GLY A 71 -9.15 -31.19 -4.28
C GLY A 71 -9.35 -31.10 -2.78
#